data_AF-A0A3N6NVP9-F1
#
_entry.id   AF-A0A3N6NVP9-F1
#
_cell.length_a   1.000
_cell.length_b   1.000
_cell.length_c   1.000
_cell.angle_alpha   90.00
_cell.angle_beta   90.00
_cell.angle_gamma   90.00
#
_symmetry.space_group_name_H-M   'P 1'
#
loop_
_entity.id
_entity.type
_entity.pdbx_description
1 polymer ?
#
loop_
_entity_poly.entity_id
_entity_poly.type
_entity_poly.pdbx_seq_one_letter_code
_entity_poly.pdbx_strand_id
1 'polypeptide(L)' 'MLRIADNRPETLQRVLNQCVHYAEEGVFKPTVGGKYNIEQLAEAHDALEKRKTMGKLAIYWK' A
#
# COMPACT_ATOMS: atom_id res chain seq x y z
N MET A 1 1.12 -4.96 13.17
CA MET A 1 0.08 -5.70 12.43
C MET A 1 0.05 -7.17 12.84
N LEU A 2 1.18 -7.89 12.84
CA LEU A 2 1.27 -9.29 13.26
C LEU A 2 0.78 -9.56 14.70
N ARG A 3 1.23 -8.78 15.69
CA ARG A 3 0.76 -8.93 17.08
C ARG A 3 -0.76 -8.77 17.28
N ILE A 4 -1.43 -7.99 16.43
CA ILE A 4 -2.90 -7.81 16.50
C ILE A 4 -3.59 -9.05 15.91
N ALA A 5 -3.02 -9.61 14.84
CA ALA A 5 -3.48 -10.88 14.28
C ALA A 5 -3.42 -12.00 15.33
N ASP A 6 -2.31 -12.09 16.05
CA ASP A 6 -2.06 -13.17 17.01
C ASP A 6 -2.97 -13.09 18.25
N ASN A 7 -3.24 -11.87 18.75
CA ASN A 7 -3.95 -11.68 20.02
C ASN A 7 -5.43 -11.29 19.85
N ARG A 8 -5.84 -10.81 18.67
CA ARG A 8 -7.20 -10.32 18.37
C ARG A 8 -7.61 -10.64 16.92
N PRO A 9 -7.64 -11.93 16.54
CA PRO A 9 -7.89 -12.35 15.16
C PRO A 9 -9.23 -11.85 14.62
N GLU A 10 -10.29 -11.84 15.43
CA GLU A 10 -11.62 -11.35 15.02
C GLU A 10 -11.62 -9.87 14.64
N THR A 11 -10.83 -9.06 15.36
CA THR A 11 -10.70 -7.65 15.03
C THR A 11 -10.05 -7.49 13.67
N LEU A 12 -8.97 -8.24 13.41
CA LEU A 12 -8.27 -8.20 12.13
C LEU A 12 -9.17 -8.71 10.99
N GLN A 13 -9.91 -9.80 11.20
CA GLN A 13 -10.87 -10.32 10.23
C GLN A 13 -11.90 -9.25 9.86
N ARG A 14 -12.50 -8.58 10.86
CA ARG A 14 -13.48 -7.52 10.62
C ARG A 14 -12.88 -6.38 9.80
N VAL A 15 -11.70 -5.85 10.14
CA VAL A 15 -11.13 -4.74 9.36
C VAL A 15 -10.72 -5.17 7.96
N LEU A 16 -10.21 -6.39 7.76
CA LEU A 16 -9.88 -6.87 6.42
C LEU A 16 -11.14 -7.03 5.54
N ASN A 17 -12.22 -7.58 6.07
CA ASN A 17 -13.49 -7.68 5.36
C ASN A 17 -14.03 -6.30 4.99
N GLN A 18 -13.97 -5.33 5.91
CA GLN A 18 -14.37 -3.95 5.64
C GLN A 18 -13.48 -3.28 4.60
N CYS A 19 -12.17 -3.54 4.60
CA CYS A 19 -11.27 -3.02 3.58
C CYS A 19 -11.65 -3.51 2.17
N VAL A 20 -12.00 -4.79 2.02
CA VAL A 20 -12.46 -5.33 0.73
C VAL A 20 -13.77 -4.68 0.32
N HIS A 21 -14.76 -4.64 1.22
CA HIS A 21 -16.06 -4.03 0.96
C HIS A 21 -15.93 -2.58 0.48
N TYR A 22 -15.15 -1.74 1.18
CA TYR A 22 -14.95 -0.34 0.79
C TYR A 22 -14.09 -0.15 -0.46
N ALA A 23 -13.24 -1.13 -0.80
CA ALA A 23 -12.54 -1.13 -2.08
C ALA A 23 -13.52 -1.41 -3.23
N GLU A 24 -14.41 -2.39 -3.07
CA GLU A 24 -15.45 -2.73 -4.06
C GLU A 24 -16.47 -1.60 -4.25
N GLU A 25 -16.83 -0.89 -3.17
CA GLU A 25 -17.70 0.31 -3.24
C GLU A 25 -17.00 1.55 -3.82
N GLY A 26 -15.69 1.49 -4.07
CA GLY A 26 -14.92 2.62 -4.63
C GLY A 26 -14.71 3.79 -3.64
N VAL A 27 -14.91 3.56 -2.34
CA VAL A 27 -14.61 4.54 -1.28
C VAL A 27 -13.12 4.85 -1.27
N PHE A 28 -12.29 3.82 -1.42
CA PHE A 28 -10.84 3.99 -1.50
C PHE A 28 -10.40 4.48 -2.88
N LYS A 29 -9.80 5.68 -2.90
CA LYS A 29 -9.25 6.33 -4.10
C LYS A 29 -7.73 6.43 -3.98
N PRO A 30 -6.98 5.33 -4.23
CA PRO A 30 -5.53 5.34 -4.07
C PRO A 30 -4.88 6.29 -5.08
N THR A 31 -3.97 7.12 -4.61
CA THR A 31 -3.13 7.97 -5.48
C THR A 31 -1.81 7.26 -5.75
N VAL A 32 -1.55 6.95 -7.02
CA VAL A 32 -0.28 6.36 -7.46
C VAL A 32 0.70 7.49 -7.77
N GLY A 33 1.72 7.63 -6.93
CA GLY A 33 2.75 8.67 -7.06
C GLY A 33 3.88 8.31 -8.02
N GLY A 34 3.98 7.05 -8.43
CA GLY A 34 4.97 6.58 -9.40
C GLY A 34 4.97 5.07 -9.55
N LYS A 35 5.36 4.62 -10.75
CA LYS A 35 5.52 3.21 -11.10
C LYS A 35 6.93 3.01 -11.63
N TYR A 36 7.66 2.08 -11.05
CA TYR A 36 9.05 1.81 -11.37
C TYR A 36 9.23 0.32 -11.60
N ASN A 37 10.14 -0.06 -12.49
CA ASN A 37 10.60 -1.44 -12.54
C ASN A 37 11.63 -1.69 -11.44
N ILE A 38 11.95 -2.94 -11.15
CA ILE A 38 12.95 -3.22 -10.11
C ILE A 38 14.28 -2.54 -10.38
N GLU A 39 14.73 -2.50 -11.63
CA GLU A 39 16.04 -1.95 -11.98
C GLU A 39 16.15 -0.48 -11.55
N GLN A 40 15.01 0.18 -11.30
CA GLN A 40 14.88 1.56 -10.85
C GLN A 40 14.62 1.69 -9.34
N LEU A 41 14.87 0.66 -8.54
CA LEU A 41 14.60 0.69 -7.10
C LEU A 41 15.30 1.84 -6.40
N ALA A 42 16.58 2.07 -6.72
CA ALA A 42 17.36 3.16 -6.14
C ALA A 42 16.76 4.54 -6.48
N GLU A 43 16.29 4.71 -7.72
CA GLU A 43 15.62 5.94 -8.18
C GLU A 43 14.30 6.17 -7.43
N ALA A 44 13.48 5.12 -7.29
CA ALA A 44 12.23 5.19 -6.56
C ALA A 44 12.43 5.53 -5.08
N HIS A 45 13.47 4.97 -4.45
CA HIS A 45 13.85 5.29 -3.07
C HIS A 45 14.28 6.76 -2.93
N ASP A 46 15.15 7.26 -3.81
CA ASP A 46 15.61 8.65 -3.78
C ASP A 46 14.43 9.63 -3.97
N ALA A 47 13.52 9.32 -4.88
CA ALA A 47 12.32 10.12 -5.13
C ALA A 47 11.37 10.16 -3.91
N LEU A 48 11.25 9.04 -3.18
CA LEU A 48 10.46 8.96 -1.94
C LEU A 48 11.13 9.74 -0.81
N GLU A 49 12.43 9.56 -0.60
CA GLU A 49 13.20 10.20 0.48
C GLU A 49 13.20 11.72 0.35
N LYS A 50 13.36 12.22 -0.89
CA LYS A 50 13.34 13.65 -1.19
C LYS A 50 11.94 14.25 -1.27
N ARG A 51 10.89 13.49 -0.93
CA ARG A 51 9.48 13.91 -0.98
C ARG A 51 9.05 14.48 -2.33
N LYS A 52 9.60 13.96 -3.43
CA LYS A 52 9.28 14.40 -4.80
C LYS A 52 7.99 13.78 -5.33
N THR A 53 7.37 12.89 -4.57
CA THR A 53 6.22 12.09 -5.01
C THR A 53 5.08 12.22 -4.00
N MET A 54 3.84 12.16 -4.50
CA MET A 54 2.63 12.19 -3.68
C MET A 54 1.87 10.88 -3.85
N GLY A 55 1.52 10.23 -2.74
CA GLY A 55 0.85 8.94 -2.76
C GLY A 55 1.83 7.76 -2.74
N LYS A 56 1.41 6.62 -3.31
CA LYS A 56 2.16 5.37 -3.25
C LYS A 56 3.08 5.19 -4.46
N LEU A 57 4.33 4.79 -4.20
CA LEU A 57 5.22 4.26 -5.24
C LEU A 57 5.06 2.75 -5.34
N ALA A 58 4.93 2.25 -6.57
CA ALA A 58 4.82 0.83 -6.87
C ALA A 58 6.06 0.36 -7.65
N ILE A 59 6.71 -0.70 -7.14
CA ILE A 59 7.81 -1.38 -7.84
C ILE A 59 7.25 -2.65 -8.46
N TYR A 60 7.46 -2.80 -9.75
CA TYR A 60 7.07 -3.98 -10.50
C TYR A 60 8.27 -4.91 -10.64
N TRP A 61 8.13 -6.08 -10.04
CA TRP A 61 8.91 -7.26 -10.36
C TRP A 61 8.22 -7.91 -11.56
N LYS A 62 8.89 -8.02 -12.70
CA LYS A 62 8.38 -8.86 -13.79
C LYS A 62 8.26 -10.30 -13.31
#